data_AF-A0A182NSV0-F1
#
_entry.id   AF-A0A182NSV0-F1
#
_cell.length_a   1.000
_cell.length_b   1.000
_cell.length_c   1.000
_cell.angle_alpha   90.00
_cell.angle_beta   90.00
_cell.angle_gamma   90.00
#
_symmetry.space_group_name_H-M   'P 1'
#
loop_
_entity.id
_entity.type
_entity.pdbx_description
1 polymer ?
#
loop_
_entity_poly.entity_id
_entity_poly.type
_entity_poly.pdbx_seq_one_letter_code
_entity_poly.pdbx_strand_id
1 'polypeptide(L)'
;HGVHVADAHLVRPAVVRVLARPVARRQQDRQLLLHVAHLHVQRQVDDVLVRAVVPNPVDVEVLLELARCRRVLLAVVSHCNTGEELMSGAVSLARWLLPLLLLAGGARPAHGHGRLMEPPARNAMWRFGFPNPVNYNDNELFCGGYAVQWEQNQGHCGVCGDAYHLRSPRPHEAGGEYGKGIVSRRYVAGQEVEVEIELTANHMGRFELYLCPNNNPHAEATQDCFDRYPLYLAGTREVRFFIPPESKKKDVFRYRVQLPLYVSCTQCVLQWTYFTGNMWGRCDNGTESVGCGRPETFRNCADISVVSNTGGGRPPLFVGNNNPFLLYYRDFRDPKPDNVYPLIIRDQVCLPTATYRSFIGMEEWCQSNCLRYPPNCPETVCHCPQTCEAIGELRGREGADVYCLD
;
A
#
# COMPACT_ATOMS: atom_id res chain seq x y z
N HIS A 1 17.41 -31.29 -38.44
CA HIS A 1 18.15 -31.18 -37.16
C HIS A 1 17.20 -30.62 -36.12
N GLY A 2 17.22 -31.18 -34.91
CA GLY A 2 16.19 -30.93 -33.89
C GLY A 2 16.40 -29.65 -33.08
N VAL A 3 15.37 -29.24 -32.36
CA VAL A 3 15.41 -28.23 -31.30
C VAL A 3 14.97 -28.92 -30.02
N HIS A 4 15.75 -28.81 -28.96
CA HIS A 4 15.36 -29.31 -27.64
C HIS A 4 14.33 -28.38 -27.00
N VAL A 5 13.31 -28.97 -26.37
CA VAL A 5 12.47 -28.28 -25.39
C VAL A 5 13.06 -28.60 -24.02
N ALA A 6 13.43 -27.57 -23.26
CA ALA A 6 13.83 -27.71 -21.85
C ALA A 6 12.57 -27.76 -20.96
N ASP A 7 12.69 -28.40 -19.80
CA ASP A 7 11.53 -28.86 -19.02
C ASP A 7 10.58 -27.76 -18.52
N ALA A 8 9.30 -28.10 -18.57
CA ALA A 8 8.24 -27.48 -17.77
C ALA A 8 7.29 -28.59 -17.29
N HIS A 9 7.25 -28.81 -15.98
CA HIS A 9 6.44 -29.90 -15.41
C HIS A 9 4.94 -29.67 -15.55
N LEU A 10 4.21 -30.78 -15.48
CA LEU A 10 2.77 -30.93 -15.54
C LEU A 10 2.07 -30.04 -14.46
N VAL A 11 0.80 -29.64 -14.56
CA VAL A 11 -0.38 -30.33 -15.13
C VAL A 11 -1.46 -29.29 -15.59
N ARG A 12 -2.08 -29.49 -16.78
CA ARG A 12 -3.17 -28.66 -17.37
C ARG A 12 -4.55 -29.02 -16.74
N PRO A 13 -5.80 -28.86 -17.27
CA PRO A 13 -6.38 -28.27 -18.50
C PRO A 13 -7.15 -26.95 -18.17
N ALA A 14 -7.98 -26.32 -19.01
CA ALA A 14 -8.44 -26.61 -20.37
C ALA A 14 -8.30 -25.38 -21.30
N VAL A 15 -7.81 -25.61 -22.51
CA VAL A 15 -7.78 -24.66 -23.63
C VAL A 15 -8.38 -25.38 -24.84
N VAL A 16 -9.33 -24.76 -25.54
CA VAL A 16 -10.23 -25.46 -26.48
C VAL A 16 -9.66 -25.53 -27.90
N ARG A 17 -8.86 -24.54 -28.34
CA ARG A 17 -8.15 -24.56 -29.62
C ARG A 17 -7.05 -23.51 -29.66
N VAL A 18 -6.11 -23.69 -30.59
CA VAL A 18 -5.19 -22.65 -31.07
C VAL A 18 -5.24 -22.66 -32.60
N LEU A 19 -5.25 -21.48 -33.21
CA LEU A 19 -5.18 -21.30 -34.67
C LEU A 19 -4.19 -20.18 -34.97
N ALA A 20 -3.27 -20.44 -35.91
CA ALA A 20 -2.32 -19.47 -36.44
C ALA A 20 -2.37 -19.48 -37.96
N ARG A 21 -2.20 -18.32 -38.61
CA ARG A 21 -2.10 -18.16 -40.07
C ARG A 21 -1.13 -17.02 -40.42
N PRO A 22 -0.31 -17.15 -41.47
CA PRO A 22 0.59 -16.09 -41.92
C PRO A 22 -0.15 -15.03 -42.78
N VAL A 23 0.22 -13.76 -42.62
CA VAL A 23 -0.45 -12.63 -43.29
C VAL A 23 0.36 -12.10 -44.48
N ALA A 24 0.32 -12.88 -45.59
CA ALA A 24 0.78 -12.51 -46.94
C ALA A 24 2.30 -12.25 -47.13
N ARG A 25 2.92 -12.44 -48.31
CA ARG A 25 2.51 -13.11 -49.57
C ARG A 25 3.78 -13.59 -50.31
N ARG A 26 3.68 -14.66 -51.11
CA ARG A 26 4.73 -15.21 -52.02
C ARG A 26 5.94 -15.92 -51.39
N GLN A 27 5.71 -16.99 -50.63
CA GLN A 27 6.44 -18.26 -50.85
C GLN A 27 5.65 -19.46 -50.27
N GLN A 28 6.03 -20.68 -50.65
CA GLN A 28 5.19 -21.87 -50.54
C GLN A 28 5.18 -22.53 -49.15
N ASP A 29 3.99 -23.04 -48.81
CA ASP A 29 3.72 -24.19 -47.94
C ASP A 29 4.72 -24.52 -46.82
N ARG A 30 4.53 -23.87 -45.66
CA ARG A 30 4.88 -24.44 -44.35
C ARG A 30 3.71 -24.29 -43.38
N GLN A 31 2.94 -25.36 -43.21
CA GLN A 31 1.96 -25.44 -42.13
C GLN A 31 2.69 -25.64 -40.80
N LEU A 32 2.58 -24.67 -39.88
CA LEU A 32 3.16 -24.77 -38.55
C LEU A 32 2.24 -25.58 -37.63
N LEU A 33 2.43 -26.91 -37.60
CA LEU A 33 1.65 -27.83 -36.76
C LEU A 33 2.17 -27.83 -35.33
N LEU A 34 1.53 -27.04 -34.46
CA LEU A 34 1.83 -27.01 -33.02
C LEU A 34 1.00 -28.09 -32.29
N HIS A 35 1.62 -29.20 -31.89
CA HIS A 35 0.99 -30.21 -31.04
C HIS A 35 1.05 -29.79 -29.56
N VAL A 36 -0.10 -29.83 -28.87
CA VAL A 36 -0.21 -29.59 -27.42
C VAL A 36 -0.85 -30.80 -26.76
N ALA A 37 -0.20 -31.37 -25.75
CA ALA A 37 -0.66 -32.56 -25.02
C ALA A 37 -1.62 -32.23 -23.85
N HIS A 38 -2.30 -33.25 -23.30
CA HIS A 38 -3.42 -33.12 -22.35
C HIS A 38 -3.09 -33.69 -20.95
N LEU A 39 -3.24 -32.90 -19.87
CA LEU A 39 -2.82 -33.23 -18.48
C LEU A 39 -3.72 -32.52 -17.42
N HIS A 40 -3.54 -32.76 -16.09
CA HIS A 40 -4.62 -32.56 -15.08
C HIS A 40 -4.25 -32.13 -13.62
N VAL A 41 -4.50 -30.85 -13.27
CA VAL A 41 -4.79 -30.16 -11.98
C VAL A 41 -3.93 -30.41 -10.72
N GLN A 42 -3.29 -29.34 -10.18
CA GLN A 42 -3.43 -28.84 -8.78
C GLN A 42 -2.53 -27.60 -8.48
N ARG A 43 -3.02 -26.71 -7.59
CA ARG A 43 -2.43 -25.43 -7.09
C ARG A 43 -2.40 -24.24 -8.08
N GLN A 44 -2.28 -23.03 -7.51
CA GLN A 44 -2.19 -21.74 -8.21
C GLN A 44 -0.80 -21.53 -8.83
N VAL A 45 -0.77 -20.77 -9.93
CA VAL A 45 0.41 -20.23 -10.59
C VAL A 45 0.00 -18.85 -11.10
N ASP A 46 0.72 -17.80 -10.71
CA ASP A 46 0.26 -16.42 -10.92
C ASP A 46 0.74 -15.81 -12.25
N ASP A 47 1.75 -16.41 -12.91
CA ASP A 47 2.31 -15.94 -14.18
C ASP A 47 2.70 -17.08 -15.15
N VAL A 48 2.61 -16.84 -16.46
CA VAL A 48 2.97 -17.83 -17.51
C VAL A 48 3.77 -17.18 -18.64
N LEU A 49 5.09 -17.36 -18.61
CA LEU A 49 6.00 -16.82 -19.64
C LEU A 49 6.10 -17.76 -20.86
N VAL A 50 5.52 -17.35 -21.99
CA VAL A 50 5.68 -18.03 -23.29
C VAL A 50 6.78 -17.35 -24.11
N ARG A 51 7.85 -18.08 -24.45
CA ARG A 51 8.98 -17.56 -25.23
C ARG A 51 9.17 -18.33 -26.53
N ALA A 52 8.87 -17.70 -27.66
CA ALA A 52 9.11 -18.28 -28.98
C ALA A 52 10.60 -18.22 -29.32
N VAL A 53 11.18 -19.35 -29.75
CA VAL A 53 12.55 -19.43 -30.27
C VAL A 53 12.47 -19.84 -31.74
N VAL A 54 12.54 -18.86 -32.64
CA VAL A 54 12.47 -19.06 -34.09
C VAL A 54 13.81 -18.61 -34.70
N PRO A 55 14.48 -19.40 -35.56
CA PRO A 55 15.82 -19.06 -36.05
C PRO A 55 15.91 -17.84 -36.98
N ASN A 56 14.78 -17.34 -37.50
CA ASN A 56 14.69 -16.19 -38.40
C ASN A 56 13.45 -15.36 -38.04
N PRO A 57 13.46 -14.02 -38.27
CA PRO A 57 12.29 -13.18 -38.03
C PRO A 57 11.17 -13.50 -39.03
N VAL A 58 9.98 -13.80 -38.51
CA VAL A 58 8.73 -14.00 -39.25
C VAL A 58 7.59 -13.49 -38.37
N ASP A 59 6.68 -12.70 -38.93
CA ASP A 59 5.48 -12.25 -38.22
C ASP A 59 4.52 -13.42 -37.97
N VAL A 60 4.15 -13.64 -36.71
CA VAL A 60 3.22 -14.70 -36.30
C VAL A 60 2.13 -14.14 -35.40
N GLU A 61 0.90 -14.12 -35.91
CA GLU A 61 -0.30 -13.82 -35.12
C GLU A 61 -0.76 -15.07 -34.37
N VAL A 62 -0.89 -14.98 -33.03
CA VAL A 62 -1.28 -16.09 -32.15
C VAL A 62 -2.56 -15.72 -31.41
N LEU A 63 -3.67 -16.38 -31.73
CA LEU A 63 -4.94 -16.19 -31.04
C LEU A 63 -5.09 -17.18 -29.88
N LEU A 64 -5.16 -16.65 -28.65
CA LEU A 64 -5.44 -17.43 -27.43
C LEU A 64 -6.85 -17.11 -26.91
N GLU A 65 -7.73 -18.12 -26.93
CA GLU A 65 -9.10 -17.99 -26.43
C GLU A 65 -9.21 -18.58 -25.02
N LEU A 66 -9.14 -17.70 -24.01
CA LEU A 66 -9.27 -18.04 -22.60
C LEU A 66 -10.74 -17.89 -22.15
N ALA A 67 -11.26 -18.91 -21.49
CA ALA A 67 -12.64 -18.91 -21.01
C ALA A 67 -12.86 -17.80 -19.97
N ARG A 68 -13.77 -16.86 -20.28
CA ARG A 68 -14.24 -15.70 -19.51
C ARG A 68 -13.56 -14.33 -19.73
N CYS A 69 -12.54 -14.21 -20.60
CA CYS A 69 -12.07 -12.88 -21.04
C CYS A 69 -12.29 -12.70 -22.55
N ARG A 70 -13.04 -11.65 -22.96
CA ARG A 70 -13.35 -11.38 -24.38
C ARG A 70 -12.18 -10.68 -25.08
N ARG A 71 -11.21 -11.51 -25.50
CA ARG A 71 -9.96 -11.17 -26.22
C ARG A 71 -8.88 -10.52 -25.35
N VAL A 72 -7.65 -10.94 -25.60
CA VAL A 72 -6.40 -10.25 -25.24
C VAL A 72 -5.65 -10.05 -26.56
N LEU A 73 -5.07 -8.87 -26.77
CA LEU A 73 -4.30 -8.54 -27.96
C LEU A 73 -2.85 -8.26 -27.56
N LEU A 74 -1.91 -9.12 -27.94
CA LEU A 74 -0.48 -8.85 -27.77
C LEU A 74 0.06 -8.21 -29.05
N ALA A 75 0.67 -7.04 -28.93
CA ALA A 75 1.42 -6.40 -30.00
C ALA A 75 2.91 -6.38 -29.64
N VAL A 76 3.75 -6.93 -30.51
CA VAL A 76 5.21 -6.88 -30.36
C VAL A 76 5.75 -5.84 -31.35
N VAL A 77 6.40 -4.81 -30.84
CA VAL A 77 7.00 -3.74 -31.66
C VAL A 77 8.52 -3.93 -31.68
N SER A 78 9.11 -3.90 -32.87
CA SER A 78 10.56 -3.72 -33.03
C SER A 78 10.85 -2.38 -33.70
N HIS A 79 11.94 -1.73 -33.32
CA HIS A 79 12.47 -0.57 -34.04
C HIS A 79 13.64 -1.03 -34.92
N CYS A 80 13.66 -0.57 -36.17
CA CYS A 80 14.82 -0.64 -37.05
C CYS A 80 15.23 0.78 -37.43
N ASN A 81 16.53 1.04 -37.41
CA ASN A 81 17.10 2.36 -37.69
C ASN A 81 18.08 2.25 -38.86
N THR A 82 17.64 2.65 -40.05
CA THR A 82 18.45 2.81 -41.27
C THR A 82 17.93 4.00 -42.07
N GLY A 83 18.83 4.77 -42.68
CA GLY A 83 18.52 6.12 -43.16
C GLY A 83 17.95 6.24 -44.58
N GLU A 84 17.40 7.44 -44.79
CA GLU A 84 17.22 8.21 -46.03
C GLU A 84 16.30 7.71 -47.19
N GLU A 85 15.59 8.73 -47.68
CA GLU A 85 14.97 8.95 -49.00
C GLU A 85 13.56 8.47 -49.40
N LEU A 86 12.99 9.38 -50.20
CA LEU A 86 11.73 9.48 -50.94
C LEU A 86 10.37 9.39 -50.20
N MET A 87 9.64 10.51 -50.32
CA MET A 87 8.31 10.77 -49.78
C MET A 87 7.19 10.08 -50.59
N SER A 88 6.11 9.70 -49.90
CA SER A 88 4.70 10.07 -50.21
C SER A 88 3.71 8.97 -49.77
N GLY A 89 2.63 9.35 -49.08
CA GLY A 89 1.51 8.44 -48.74
C GLY A 89 1.01 8.46 -47.30
N ALA A 90 1.73 9.08 -46.35
CA ALA A 90 1.46 8.99 -44.91
C ALA A 90 0.26 9.82 -44.38
N VAL A 91 -0.78 10.06 -45.19
CA VAL A 91 -1.91 10.96 -44.84
C VAL A 91 -3.26 10.24 -44.92
N SER A 92 -3.49 9.27 -44.01
CA SER A 92 -4.86 8.78 -43.69
C SER A 92 -4.95 8.02 -42.36
N LEU A 93 -3.96 7.21 -41.98
CA LEU A 93 -4.06 6.35 -40.79
C LEU A 93 -3.94 7.12 -39.45
N ALA A 94 -3.27 8.28 -39.43
CA ALA A 94 -3.08 9.09 -38.22
C ALA A 94 -4.39 9.59 -37.58
N ARG A 95 -5.51 9.62 -38.32
CA ARG A 95 -6.78 10.19 -37.86
C ARG A 95 -7.58 9.31 -36.89
N TRP A 96 -7.21 8.02 -36.72
CA TRP A 96 -7.93 7.07 -35.86
C TRP A 96 -7.15 6.61 -34.62
N LEU A 97 -5.87 6.97 -34.49
CA LEU A 97 -5.04 6.56 -33.34
C LEU A 97 -5.05 7.58 -32.19
N LEU A 98 -5.20 8.88 -32.47
CA LEU A 98 -5.28 9.92 -31.44
C LEU A 98 -6.41 9.69 -30.41
N PRO A 99 -7.65 9.33 -30.79
CA PRO A 99 -8.72 9.08 -29.83
C PRO A 99 -8.42 7.89 -28.90
N LEU A 100 -7.68 6.89 -29.39
CA LEU A 100 -7.38 5.68 -28.64
C LEU A 100 -6.25 5.91 -27.63
N LEU A 101 -5.24 6.73 -27.96
CA LEU A 101 -4.23 7.16 -26.99
C LEU A 101 -4.82 8.03 -25.87
N LEU A 102 -5.75 8.94 -26.22
CA LEU A 102 -6.43 9.79 -25.22
C LEU A 102 -7.30 8.98 -24.24
N LEU A 103 -7.90 7.86 -24.68
CA LEU A 103 -8.63 6.93 -23.82
C LEU A 103 -7.72 6.04 -22.95
N ALA A 104 -6.43 5.89 -23.30
CA ALA A 104 -5.45 5.19 -22.48
C ALA A 104 -4.87 6.09 -21.36
N GLY A 105 -5.08 7.41 -21.43
CA GLY A 105 -4.68 8.40 -20.42
C GLY A 105 -5.58 8.47 -19.18
N GLY A 106 -6.31 7.39 -18.86
CA GLY A 106 -7.10 7.32 -17.63
C GLY A 106 -6.18 7.43 -16.41
N ALA A 107 -6.55 8.29 -15.45
CA ALA A 107 -5.81 8.44 -14.20
C ALA A 107 -5.72 7.08 -13.50
N ARG A 108 -4.50 6.54 -13.36
CA ARG A 108 -4.25 5.39 -12.50
C ARG A 108 -4.59 5.79 -11.06
N PRO A 109 -5.19 4.89 -10.25
CA PRO A 109 -5.31 5.16 -8.83
C PRO A 109 -3.91 5.33 -8.25
N ALA A 110 -3.60 6.54 -7.78
CA ALA A 110 -2.47 6.74 -6.90
C ALA A 110 -2.90 6.20 -5.54
N HIS A 111 -2.22 5.16 -5.07
CA HIS A 111 -2.52 4.55 -3.77
C HIS A 111 -2.06 5.49 -2.68
N GLY A 112 -2.91 5.74 -1.70
CA GLY A 112 -2.49 6.45 -0.49
C GLY A 112 -1.54 5.56 0.30
N HIS A 113 -0.72 6.16 1.16
CA HIS A 113 0.11 5.38 2.06
C HIS A 113 0.25 6.11 3.38
N GLY A 114 -0.16 5.46 4.48
CA GLY A 114 -0.16 6.11 5.79
C GLY A 114 -0.48 5.20 6.98
N ARG A 115 -0.01 5.63 8.15
CA ARG A 115 -0.07 4.89 9.41
C ARG A 115 -0.30 5.77 10.63
N LEU A 116 -0.98 5.20 11.61
CA LEU A 116 -1.16 5.73 12.97
C LEU A 116 0.06 5.39 13.83
N MET A 117 0.86 6.42 14.15
CA MET A 117 2.14 6.32 14.88
C MET A 117 2.00 6.63 16.38
N GLU A 118 1.06 7.48 16.77
CA GLU A 118 0.71 7.73 18.17
C GLU A 118 -0.82 7.77 18.31
N PRO A 119 -1.45 6.91 19.15
CA PRO A 119 -0.89 5.70 19.75
C PRO A 119 -0.42 4.69 18.68
N PRO A 120 0.74 4.00 18.84
CA PRO A 120 1.21 3.05 17.83
C PRO A 120 0.19 1.95 17.54
N ALA A 121 -0.17 1.81 16.27
CA ALA A 121 -1.11 0.80 15.80
C ALA A 121 -0.47 -0.57 15.57
N ARG A 122 -1.28 -1.64 15.59
CA ARG A 122 -0.88 -3.07 15.48
C ARG A 122 0.15 -3.33 14.38
N ASN A 123 -0.02 -2.67 13.23
CA ASN A 123 0.85 -2.66 12.05
C ASN A 123 2.20 -1.96 12.29
N ALA A 124 2.20 -0.78 12.90
CA ALA A 124 3.39 0.06 13.09
C ALA A 124 4.16 -0.22 14.40
N MET A 125 3.59 -1.00 15.32
CA MET A 125 4.15 -1.24 16.65
C MET A 125 5.61 -1.74 16.67
N TRP A 126 6.04 -2.54 15.68
CA TRP A 126 7.42 -3.00 15.57
C TRP A 126 8.43 -1.84 15.42
N ARG A 127 8.03 -0.70 14.82
CA ARG A 127 8.87 0.51 14.66
C ARG A 127 9.26 1.14 15.99
N PHE A 128 8.55 0.81 17.06
CA PHE A 128 8.77 1.25 18.44
C PHE A 128 9.37 0.14 19.31
N GLY A 129 9.83 -0.97 18.73
CA GLY A 129 10.42 -2.10 19.43
C GLY A 129 9.44 -3.07 20.09
N PHE A 130 8.12 -2.86 19.99
CA PHE A 130 7.15 -3.85 20.49
C PHE A 130 7.33 -5.20 19.78
N PRO A 131 7.08 -6.34 20.45
CA PRO A 131 7.31 -7.69 19.91
C PRO A 131 6.21 -8.15 18.92
N ASN A 132 5.72 -7.23 18.09
CA ASN A 132 4.87 -7.53 16.95
C ASN A 132 5.77 -8.02 15.78
N PRO A 133 5.26 -8.86 14.87
CA PRO A 133 5.95 -9.15 13.63
C PRO A 133 6.22 -7.86 12.84
N VAL A 134 7.32 -7.84 12.07
CA VAL A 134 7.68 -6.69 11.23
C VAL A 134 6.80 -6.67 9.99
N ASN A 135 6.00 -5.63 9.84
CA ASN A 135 5.26 -5.32 8.62
C ASN A 135 5.93 -4.12 7.94
N TYR A 136 6.68 -4.34 6.85
CA TYR A 136 7.29 -3.25 6.09
C TYR A 136 6.22 -2.37 5.40
N ASN A 137 5.10 -2.99 5.03
CA ASN A 137 3.94 -2.43 4.36
C ASN A 137 2.91 -1.91 5.41
N ASP A 138 3.37 -1.39 6.55
CA ASP A 138 2.49 -0.94 7.64
C ASP A 138 1.71 0.36 7.33
N ASN A 139 2.06 1.00 6.22
CA ASN A 139 1.40 2.12 5.55
C ASN A 139 0.28 1.71 4.57
N GLU A 140 0.11 0.41 4.28
CA GLU A 140 -0.77 -0.14 3.22
C GLU A 140 -2.08 -0.77 3.74
N LEU A 141 -2.63 -0.30 4.86
CA LEU A 141 -3.91 -0.83 5.37
C LEU A 141 -5.14 -0.22 4.68
N PHE A 142 -5.09 -0.18 3.34
CA PHE A 142 -6.05 0.37 2.38
C PHE A 142 -7.27 -0.52 2.07
N CYS A 143 -7.74 -1.35 3.00
CA CYS A 143 -8.87 -2.26 2.79
C CYS A 143 -8.67 -3.27 1.63
N GLY A 144 -7.41 -3.51 1.23
CA GLY A 144 -7.00 -4.31 0.06
C GLY A 144 -6.79 -3.50 -1.23
N GLY A 145 -6.85 -2.17 -1.18
CA GLY A 145 -6.76 -1.26 -2.33
C GLY A 145 -8.15 -0.95 -2.92
N TYR A 146 -8.28 0.23 -3.54
CA TYR A 146 -9.57 0.77 -4.00
C TYR A 146 -10.51 -0.24 -4.70
N ALA A 147 -10.02 -0.99 -5.69
CA ALA A 147 -10.86 -1.90 -6.48
C ALA A 147 -11.33 -3.12 -5.67
N VAL A 148 -10.50 -3.61 -4.75
CA VAL A 148 -10.85 -4.70 -3.83
C VAL A 148 -11.89 -4.22 -2.83
N GLN A 149 -11.74 -3.01 -2.26
CA GLN A 149 -12.76 -2.44 -1.38
C GLN A 149 -14.09 -2.26 -2.12
N TRP A 150 -14.12 -1.49 -3.21
CA TRP A 150 -15.38 -0.98 -3.75
C TRP A 150 -16.10 -1.91 -4.73
N GLU A 151 -15.36 -2.64 -5.58
CA GLU A 151 -15.97 -3.46 -6.64
C GLU A 151 -16.05 -4.94 -6.25
N GLN A 152 -15.06 -5.48 -5.54
CA GLN A 152 -15.10 -6.86 -5.02
C GLN A 152 -15.83 -6.96 -3.67
N ASN A 153 -15.45 -6.13 -2.68
CA ASN A 153 -16.01 -6.18 -1.33
C ASN A 153 -17.24 -5.26 -1.16
N GLN A 154 -17.76 -4.64 -2.23
CA GLN A 154 -18.98 -3.79 -2.23
C GLN A 154 -18.91 -2.56 -1.29
N GLY A 155 -17.70 -2.06 -1.04
CA GLY A 155 -17.38 -0.97 -0.11
C GLY A 155 -16.92 -1.42 1.26
N HIS A 156 -17.09 -2.70 1.60
CA HIS A 156 -16.70 -3.24 2.90
C HIS A 156 -15.17 -3.33 3.07
N CYS A 157 -14.73 -3.06 4.30
CA CYS A 157 -13.34 -3.11 4.76
C CYS A 157 -13.26 -3.97 6.03
N GLY A 158 -12.11 -4.57 6.32
CA GLY A 158 -11.83 -5.15 7.64
C GLY A 158 -11.92 -4.09 8.74
N VAL A 159 -12.06 -4.52 9.99
CA VAL A 159 -12.18 -3.59 11.12
C VAL A 159 -10.91 -2.75 11.26
N CYS A 160 -9.76 -3.39 11.02
CA CYS A 160 -8.43 -2.84 11.16
C CYS A 160 -7.68 -2.68 9.83
N GLY A 161 -8.40 -2.44 8.72
CA GLY A 161 -7.82 -2.08 7.41
C GLY A 161 -7.39 -3.23 6.51
N ASP A 162 -7.47 -4.46 6.99
CA ASP A 162 -7.34 -5.67 6.17
C ASP A 162 -8.42 -5.74 5.06
N ALA A 163 -8.14 -6.45 3.98
CA ALA A 163 -9.12 -6.70 2.92
C ALA A 163 -10.32 -7.54 3.44
N TYR A 164 -11.54 -7.07 3.21
CA TYR A 164 -12.73 -7.64 3.86
C TYR A 164 -13.01 -9.11 3.51
N HIS A 165 -12.68 -9.55 2.29
CA HIS A 165 -12.87 -10.96 1.90
C HIS A 165 -11.85 -11.94 2.54
N LEU A 166 -10.83 -11.45 3.24
CA LEU A 166 -9.91 -12.32 4.00
C LEU A 166 -10.66 -13.01 5.14
N ARG A 167 -10.25 -14.24 5.45
CA ARG A 167 -10.84 -15.02 6.54
C ARG A 167 -10.48 -14.39 7.88
N SER A 168 -11.46 -14.29 8.78
CA SER A 168 -11.21 -13.86 10.17
C SER A 168 -10.54 -14.98 11.01
N PRO A 169 -9.68 -14.63 11.99
CA PRO A 169 -9.19 -13.28 12.26
C PRO A 169 -8.26 -12.81 11.13
N ARG A 170 -8.52 -11.61 10.60
CA ARG A 170 -7.65 -11.01 9.58
C ARG A 170 -6.33 -10.56 10.25
N PRO A 171 -5.23 -10.34 9.50
CA PRO A 171 -3.91 -10.12 10.09
C PRO A 171 -3.85 -9.05 11.18
N HIS A 172 -4.59 -7.94 11.05
CA HIS A 172 -4.61 -6.84 12.01
C HIS A 172 -5.82 -6.89 12.96
N GLU A 173 -6.65 -7.91 12.90
CA GLU A 173 -7.77 -8.18 13.82
C GLU A 173 -7.33 -9.05 15.03
N ALA A 174 -8.12 -9.08 16.10
CA ALA A 174 -7.81 -9.75 17.36
C ALA A 174 -7.56 -11.26 17.17
N GLY A 175 -6.41 -11.74 17.66
CA GLY A 175 -5.93 -13.11 17.42
C GLY A 175 -5.24 -13.32 16.07
N GLY A 176 -5.17 -12.30 15.22
CA GLY A 176 -4.41 -12.27 13.97
C GLY A 176 -2.89 -12.19 14.17
N GLU A 177 -2.17 -11.97 13.08
CA GLU A 177 -0.70 -11.86 13.08
C GLU A 177 -0.20 -10.65 13.90
N TYR A 178 -0.85 -9.50 13.75
CA TYR A 178 -0.49 -8.23 14.40
C TYR A 178 -1.44 -7.88 15.56
N GLY A 179 -2.67 -8.40 15.57
CA GLY A 179 -3.65 -8.21 16.65
C GLY A 179 -3.35 -9.03 17.91
N LYS A 180 -2.25 -8.70 18.59
CA LYS A 180 -1.79 -9.36 19.82
C LYS A 180 -2.40 -8.82 21.11
N GLY A 181 -3.19 -7.74 21.05
CA GLY A 181 -3.80 -7.10 22.23
C GLY A 181 -2.78 -6.44 23.18
N ILE A 182 -1.58 -6.14 22.69
CA ILE A 182 -0.53 -5.50 23.46
C ILE A 182 -0.87 -4.01 23.60
N VAL A 183 -1.19 -3.58 24.82
CA VAL A 183 -1.50 -2.18 25.14
C VAL A 183 -0.31 -1.28 24.83
N SER A 184 -0.39 -0.53 23.72
CA SER A 184 0.68 0.34 23.22
C SER A 184 0.74 1.67 23.96
N ARG A 185 -0.40 2.17 24.46
CA ARG A 185 -0.54 3.40 25.26
C ARG A 185 -1.52 3.26 26.43
N ARG A 186 -1.30 4.06 27.47
CA ARG A 186 -2.17 4.16 28.66
C ARG A 186 -2.60 5.61 28.87
N TYR A 187 -3.88 5.83 29.11
CA TYR A 187 -4.48 7.15 29.30
C TYR A 187 -5.54 7.13 30.42
N VAL A 188 -6.04 8.31 30.80
CA VAL A 188 -7.14 8.48 31.76
C VAL A 188 -8.43 8.88 31.05
N ALA A 189 -9.58 8.45 31.57
CA ALA A 189 -10.90 8.86 31.07
C ALA A 189 -11.02 10.40 31.09
N GLY A 190 -11.45 10.99 29.98
CA GLY A 190 -11.49 12.45 29.82
C GLY A 190 -10.15 13.13 29.48
N GLN A 191 -9.08 12.39 29.20
CA GLN A 191 -7.80 12.99 28.78
C GLN A 191 -7.83 13.50 27.33
N GLU A 192 -7.27 14.69 27.07
CA GLU A 192 -6.79 15.06 25.73
C GLU A 192 -5.53 14.25 25.41
N VAL A 193 -5.58 13.47 24.32
CA VAL A 193 -4.45 12.66 23.86
C VAL A 193 -3.90 13.22 22.55
N GLU A 194 -2.58 13.18 22.41
CA GLU A 194 -1.91 13.50 21.15
C GLU A 194 -2.07 12.33 20.17
N VAL A 195 -2.23 12.66 18.89
CA VAL A 195 -2.35 11.73 17.79
C VAL A 195 -1.31 12.11 16.74
N GLU A 196 -0.51 11.14 16.30
CA GLU A 196 0.46 11.30 15.22
C GLU A 196 0.10 10.37 14.07
N ILE A 197 -0.18 10.95 12.89
CA ILE A 197 -0.35 10.23 11.63
C ILE A 197 0.86 10.53 10.74
N GLU A 198 1.53 9.51 10.25
CA GLU A 198 2.54 9.63 9.18
C GLU A 198 1.90 9.19 7.86
N LEU A 199 1.83 10.09 6.87
CA LEU A 199 1.50 9.73 5.48
C LEU A 199 2.81 9.69 4.69
N THR A 200 3.14 8.55 4.08
CA THR A 200 4.24 8.44 3.10
C THR A 200 3.79 8.82 1.69
N ALA A 201 2.51 8.66 1.38
CA ALA A 201 1.86 9.24 0.20
C ALA A 201 0.52 9.90 0.61
N ASN A 202 0.51 11.23 0.62
CA ASN A 202 -0.61 12.08 1.02
C ASN A 202 -1.52 12.42 -0.17
N HIS A 203 -2.77 11.97 -0.10
CA HIS A 203 -3.80 12.20 -1.13
C HIS A 203 -4.93 13.13 -0.67
N MET A 204 -4.63 14.06 0.24
CA MET A 204 -5.60 15.00 0.80
C MET A 204 -6.79 14.27 1.45
N GLY A 205 -7.88 14.97 1.75
CA GLY A 205 -9.07 14.37 2.39
C GLY A 205 -9.05 14.55 3.90
N ARG A 206 -9.37 13.49 4.66
CA ARG A 206 -9.59 13.64 6.12
C ARG A 206 -9.33 12.37 6.94
N PHE A 207 -8.93 12.56 8.19
CA PHE A 207 -8.90 11.53 9.22
C PHE A 207 -10.14 11.61 10.12
N GLU A 208 -10.66 10.46 10.55
CA GLU A 208 -11.71 10.32 11.56
C GLU A 208 -11.24 9.27 12.59
N LEU A 209 -11.39 9.54 13.89
CA LEU A 209 -10.97 8.64 14.98
C LEU A 209 -12.15 8.17 15.82
N TYR A 210 -12.10 6.90 16.21
CA TYR A 210 -13.14 6.24 17.02
C TYR A 210 -12.51 5.33 18.08
N LEU A 211 -13.25 5.08 19.16
CA LEU A 211 -12.85 4.19 20.25
C LEU A 211 -13.86 3.05 20.39
N CYS A 212 -13.40 1.82 20.59
CA CYS A 212 -14.22 0.72 21.09
C CYS A 212 -13.76 0.33 22.50
N PRO A 213 -14.64 0.42 23.52
CA PRO A 213 -14.39 -0.09 24.87
C PRO A 213 -14.37 -1.62 24.96
N ASN A 214 -13.52 -2.27 24.18
CA ASN A 214 -13.20 -3.68 24.34
C ASN A 214 -12.51 -3.93 25.71
N ASN A 215 -12.59 -5.17 26.19
CA ASN A 215 -11.90 -5.64 27.38
C ASN A 215 -11.38 -7.10 27.21
N ASN A 216 -11.49 -7.69 26.02
CA ASN A 216 -11.02 -9.03 25.69
C ASN A 216 -10.12 -8.98 24.44
N PRO A 217 -8.79 -9.15 24.58
CA PRO A 217 -7.85 -9.11 23.44
C PRO A 217 -8.00 -10.27 22.44
N HIS A 218 -8.89 -11.23 22.70
CA HIS A 218 -9.23 -12.34 21.81
C HIS A 218 -10.61 -12.20 21.16
N ALA A 219 -11.30 -11.08 21.37
CA ALA A 219 -12.50 -10.69 20.63
C ALA A 219 -12.22 -9.41 19.84
N GLU A 220 -12.56 -9.39 18.56
CA GLU A 220 -12.41 -8.18 17.74
C GLU A 220 -13.53 -7.19 18.04
N ALA A 221 -13.22 -5.89 17.96
CA ALA A 221 -14.17 -4.82 18.07
C ALA A 221 -15.10 -4.79 16.84
N THR A 222 -16.36 -4.37 17.03
CA THR A 222 -17.30 -4.21 15.92
C THR A 222 -17.35 -2.75 15.46
N GLN A 223 -17.72 -2.49 14.20
CA GLN A 223 -17.95 -1.11 13.74
C GLN A 223 -19.03 -0.42 14.58
N ASP A 224 -20.11 -1.13 14.91
CA ASP A 224 -21.15 -0.73 15.87
C ASP A 224 -20.59 -0.29 17.23
N CYS A 225 -19.41 -0.77 17.64
CA CYS A 225 -18.74 -0.34 18.88
C CYS A 225 -18.07 1.03 18.68
N PHE A 226 -17.26 1.16 17.63
CA PHE A 226 -16.57 2.40 17.25
C PHE A 226 -17.54 3.56 17.01
N ASP A 227 -18.60 3.31 16.25
CA ASP A 227 -19.58 4.33 15.85
C ASP A 227 -20.35 4.94 17.05
N ARG A 228 -20.29 4.31 18.23
CA ARG A 228 -20.84 4.83 19.50
C ARG A 228 -19.89 5.75 20.28
N TYR A 229 -18.59 5.77 19.96
CA TYR A 229 -17.60 6.62 20.64
C TYR A 229 -16.63 7.28 19.64
N PRO A 230 -17.11 8.22 18.80
CA PRO A 230 -16.24 9.12 18.05
C PRO A 230 -15.33 9.93 18.99
N LEU A 231 -14.10 10.18 18.56
CA LEU A 231 -13.14 11.03 19.28
C LEU A 231 -13.09 12.41 18.61
N TYR A 232 -13.52 13.43 19.34
CA TYR A 232 -13.57 14.81 18.84
C TYR A 232 -12.19 15.48 18.91
N LEU A 233 -11.87 16.34 17.94
CA LEU A 233 -10.67 17.18 17.97
C LEU A 233 -10.75 18.12 19.19
N ALA A 234 -9.64 18.21 19.94
CA ALA A 234 -9.57 18.91 21.21
C ALA A 234 -10.05 20.38 21.10
N GLY A 235 -10.88 20.81 22.06
CA GLY A 235 -11.53 22.13 22.04
C GLY A 235 -12.69 22.31 21.05
N THR A 236 -13.08 21.28 20.27
CA THR A 236 -14.11 21.39 19.23
C THR A 236 -15.27 20.38 19.42
N ARG A 237 -16.16 20.30 18.42
CA ARG A 237 -17.15 19.21 18.25
C ARG A 237 -17.01 18.50 16.89
N GLU A 238 -15.88 18.67 16.22
CA GLU A 238 -15.58 18.02 14.95
C GLU A 238 -14.82 16.71 15.20
N VAL A 239 -15.09 15.68 14.40
CA VAL A 239 -14.40 14.37 14.40
C VAL A 239 -13.40 14.30 13.23
N ARG A 240 -13.64 15.10 12.19
CA ARG A 240 -12.86 15.14 10.93
C ARG A 240 -11.67 16.08 11.03
N PHE A 241 -10.47 15.51 11.15
CA PHE A 241 -9.26 16.26 10.82
C PHE A 241 -9.13 16.33 9.30
N PHE A 242 -9.49 17.47 8.70
CA PHE A 242 -9.24 17.72 7.28
C PHE A 242 -7.76 18.01 7.05
N ILE A 243 -7.16 17.38 6.05
CA ILE A 243 -5.75 17.58 5.69
C ILE A 243 -5.60 18.98 5.05
N PRO A 244 -4.69 19.86 5.55
CA PRO A 244 -4.45 21.16 4.95
C PRO A 244 -3.99 21.05 3.48
N PRO A 245 -4.55 21.82 2.53
CA PRO A 245 -4.20 21.72 1.11
C PRO A 245 -2.71 21.95 0.77
N GLU A 246 -2.00 22.68 1.64
CA GLU A 246 -0.57 23.01 1.54
C GLU A 246 0.38 21.92 2.07
N SER A 247 -0.16 20.79 2.55
CA SER A 247 0.62 19.68 3.12
C SER A 247 1.50 18.98 2.08
N LYS A 248 2.62 18.39 2.52
CA LYS A 248 3.60 17.74 1.63
C LYS A 248 3.13 16.35 1.17
N LYS A 249 3.82 15.80 0.16
CA LYS A 249 3.63 14.42 -0.36
C LYS A 249 3.88 13.35 0.71
N LYS A 250 5.00 13.45 1.45
CA LYS A 250 5.23 12.77 2.74
C LYS A 250 5.12 13.82 3.84
N ASP A 251 4.25 13.61 4.82
CA ASP A 251 4.08 14.55 5.93
C ASP A 251 3.63 13.86 7.23
N VAL A 252 3.78 14.55 8.37
CA VAL A 252 3.43 14.01 9.70
C VAL A 252 2.48 14.95 10.43
N PHE A 253 1.22 14.55 10.51
CA PHE A 253 0.14 15.30 11.11
C PHE A 253 0.08 15.01 12.61
N ARG A 254 0.22 16.07 13.43
CA ARG A 254 0.02 16.00 14.88
C ARG A 254 -1.15 16.88 15.29
N TYR A 255 -2.09 16.27 16.00
CA TYR A 255 -3.27 16.94 16.55
C TYR A 255 -3.67 16.27 17.86
N ARG A 256 -4.72 16.77 18.52
CA ARG A 256 -5.21 16.20 19.77
C ARG A 256 -6.67 15.81 19.65
N VAL A 257 -7.05 14.71 20.29
CA VAL A 257 -8.43 14.27 20.42
C VAL A 257 -8.81 14.09 21.88
N GLN A 258 -10.09 14.31 22.18
CA GLN A 258 -10.67 14.21 23.51
C GLN A 258 -11.20 12.79 23.75
N LEU A 259 -10.59 12.05 24.69
CA LEU A 259 -11.15 10.77 25.14
C LEU A 259 -12.47 10.99 25.92
N PRO A 260 -13.44 10.05 25.87
CA PRO A 260 -14.71 10.24 26.57
C PRO A 260 -14.54 10.25 28.10
N LEU A 261 -15.27 11.15 28.78
CA LEU A 261 -15.16 11.40 30.23
C LEU A 261 -15.46 10.18 31.12
N TYR A 262 -16.32 9.27 30.65
CA TYR A 262 -16.89 8.17 31.45
C TYR A 262 -16.64 6.79 30.84
N VAL A 263 -15.67 6.67 29.93
CA VAL A 263 -15.24 5.39 29.35
C VAL A 263 -13.95 4.93 30.02
N SER A 264 -13.91 3.67 30.43
CA SER A 264 -12.70 3.00 30.90
C SER A 264 -12.67 1.56 30.39
N CYS A 265 -11.50 1.08 29.99
CA CYS A 265 -11.30 -0.25 29.42
C CYS A 265 -9.85 -0.70 29.62
N THR A 266 -9.67 -2.00 29.92
CA THR A 266 -8.35 -2.62 30.10
C THR A 266 -7.61 -2.78 28.78
N GLN A 267 -8.36 -2.99 27.70
CA GLN A 267 -7.88 -3.13 26.33
C GLN A 267 -8.91 -2.53 25.38
N CYS A 268 -8.99 -1.20 25.35
CA CYS A 268 -9.74 -0.48 24.33
C CYS A 268 -9.03 -0.66 22.98
N VAL A 269 -9.80 -0.63 21.88
CA VAL A 269 -9.24 -0.47 20.53
C VAL A 269 -9.53 0.96 20.07
N LEU A 270 -8.55 1.65 19.52
CA LEU A 270 -8.72 2.94 18.82
C LEU A 270 -8.59 2.69 17.31
N GLN A 271 -9.61 3.05 16.54
CA GLN A 271 -9.64 2.96 15.08
C GLN A 271 -9.36 4.36 14.50
N TRP A 272 -8.23 4.52 13.82
CA TRP A 272 -8.02 5.62 12.86
C TRP A 272 -8.57 5.18 11.51
N THR A 273 -9.38 6.02 10.88
CA THR A 273 -9.76 5.89 9.47
C THR A 273 -9.27 7.11 8.70
N TYR A 274 -8.65 6.89 7.54
CA TYR A 274 -8.32 7.93 6.57
C TYR A 274 -9.11 7.71 5.29
N PHE A 275 -9.81 8.76 4.85
CA PHE A 275 -10.50 8.80 3.57
C PHE A 275 -9.75 9.76 2.64
N THR A 276 -9.25 9.26 1.50
CA THR A 276 -8.50 10.09 0.54
C THR A 276 -9.39 11.16 -0.11
N GLY A 277 -8.77 12.27 -0.50
CA GLY A 277 -9.42 13.38 -1.19
C GLY A 277 -9.13 13.45 -2.70
N ASN A 278 -8.30 12.55 -3.24
CA ASN A 278 -7.84 12.58 -4.63
C ASN A 278 -8.81 11.97 -5.67
N MET A 279 -9.79 11.19 -5.24
CA MET A 279 -10.72 10.50 -6.16
C MET A 279 -11.73 11.47 -6.77
N TRP A 280 -12.04 11.30 -8.06
CA TRP A 280 -13.17 11.98 -8.72
C TRP A 280 -14.45 11.16 -8.53
N GLY A 281 -15.54 11.83 -8.16
CA GLY A 281 -16.83 11.17 -8.04
C GLY A 281 -17.99 12.12 -7.81
N ARG A 282 -19.17 11.53 -7.65
CA ARG A 282 -20.42 12.26 -7.46
C ARG A 282 -20.63 12.64 -6.00
N CYS A 283 -20.96 13.91 -5.78
CA CYS A 283 -21.25 14.51 -4.48
C CYS A 283 -22.75 14.39 -4.13
N ASP A 284 -23.11 14.57 -2.86
CA ASP A 284 -24.49 14.43 -2.35
C ASP A 284 -25.50 15.41 -2.99
N ASN A 285 -25.03 16.59 -3.39
CA ASN A 285 -25.80 17.60 -4.14
C ASN A 285 -26.06 17.20 -5.62
N GLY A 286 -25.53 16.05 -6.06
CA GLY A 286 -25.66 15.52 -7.41
C GLY A 286 -24.62 16.00 -8.43
N THR A 287 -23.72 16.93 -8.08
CA THR A 287 -22.58 17.36 -8.93
C THR A 287 -21.44 16.35 -8.88
N GLU A 288 -20.39 16.53 -9.70
CA GLU A 288 -19.16 15.74 -9.60
C GLU A 288 -17.95 16.64 -9.33
N SER A 289 -17.01 16.16 -8.53
CA SER A 289 -15.72 16.80 -8.29
C SER A 289 -14.67 15.83 -7.75
N VAL A 290 -13.42 16.29 -7.68
CA VAL A 290 -12.39 15.69 -6.82
C VAL A 290 -12.84 15.75 -5.34
N GLY A 291 -12.54 14.71 -4.57
CA GLY A 291 -12.91 14.57 -3.16
C GLY A 291 -14.32 14.03 -2.89
N CYS A 292 -15.09 13.72 -3.94
CA CYS A 292 -16.45 13.19 -3.84
C CYS A 292 -16.56 11.71 -4.28
N GLY A 293 -17.68 11.07 -3.94
CA GLY A 293 -17.96 9.68 -4.30
C GLY A 293 -17.28 8.67 -3.38
N ARG A 294 -16.57 7.70 -3.97
CA ARG A 294 -15.89 6.61 -3.27
C ARG A 294 -14.42 7.00 -3.00
N PRO A 295 -13.99 7.23 -1.75
CA PRO A 295 -12.58 7.44 -1.43
C PRO A 295 -11.84 6.11 -1.34
N GLU A 296 -10.52 6.11 -1.52
CA GLU A 296 -9.71 5.02 -0.95
C GLU A 296 -9.71 5.17 0.58
N THR A 297 -9.82 4.04 1.30
CA THR A 297 -10.00 4.03 2.75
C THR A 297 -8.86 3.29 3.41
N PHE A 298 -8.15 3.94 4.33
CA PHE A 298 -7.15 3.30 5.19
C PHE A 298 -7.71 3.16 6.58
N ARG A 299 -7.40 2.06 7.28
CA ARG A 299 -7.71 1.91 8.69
C ARG A 299 -6.54 1.33 9.47
N ASN A 300 -6.30 1.82 10.68
CA ASN A 300 -5.38 1.18 11.61
C ASN A 300 -6.09 1.02 12.97
N CYS A 301 -5.75 -0.04 13.69
CA CYS A 301 -6.19 -0.27 15.07
C CYS A 301 -5.02 -0.17 16.03
N ALA A 302 -5.13 0.65 17.08
CA ALA A 302 -4.20 0.70 18.20
C ALA A 302 -4.85 0.17 19.47
N ASP A 303 -4.19 -0.76 20.16
CA ASP A 303 -4.67 -1.32 21.42
C ASP A 303 -4.19 -0.45 22.59
N ILE A 304 -5.10 0.14 23.36
CA ILE A 304 -4.79 1.10 24.44
C ILE A 304 -5.56 0.75 25.73
N SER A 305 -5.16 1.30 26.88
CA SER A 305 -5.95 1.18 28.12
C SER A 305 -6.36 2.55 28.65
N VAL A 306 -7.64 2.72 29.01
CA VAL A 306 -8.18 3.95 29.60
C VAL A 306 -8.65 3.65 31.03
N VAL A 307 -8.02 4.28 32.02
CA VAL A 307 -8.39 4.11 33.45
C VAL A 307 -9.37 5.18 33.92
N SER A 308 -10.24 4.85 34.87
CA SER A 308 -11.27 5.77 35.37
C SER A 308 -10.68 6.92 36.19
N ASN A 309 -11.21 8.13 36.01
CA ASN A 309 -10.81 9.32 36.78
C ASN A 309 -11.54 9.44 38.15
N THR A 310 -11.82 8.29 38.77
CA THR A 310 -12.62 8.17 40.00
C THR A 310 -11.79 8.52 41.24
N GLY A 311 -11.56 9.82 41.42
CA GLY A 311 -10.87 10.35 42.61
C GLY A 311 -10.70 11.88 42.67
N GLY A 312 -10.92 12.61 41.57
CA GLY A 312 -10.81 14.08 41.55
C GLY A 312 -9.38 14.65 41.72
N GLY A 313 -8.39 13.78 41.95
CA GLY A 313 -6.97 14.14 41.90
C GLY A 313 -6.49 14.36 40.47
N ARG A 314 -5.27 14.90 40.34
CA ARG A 314 -4.56 14.90 39.05
C ARG A 314 -4.41 13.45 38.57
N PRO A 315 -4.44 13.18 37.24
CA PRO A 315 -4.15 11.85 36.72
C PRO A 315 -2.82 11.35 37.31
N PRO A 316 -2.76 10.11 37.82
CA PRO A 316 -1.59 9.69 38.60
C PRO A 316 -0.33 9.75 37.73
N LEU A 317 0.76 10.30 38.29
CA LEU A 317 2.06 10.46 37.62
C LEU A 317 2.67 9.12 37.14
N PHE A 318 2.03 8.00 37.48
CA PHE A 318 2.38 6.64 37.13
C PHE A 318 1.47 6.03 36.04
N VAL A 319 0.65 6.82 35.32
CA VAL A 319 0.14 6.43 33.99
C VAL A 319 1.29 6.53 32.99
N GLY A 320 2.32 5.74 33.25
CA GLY A 320 3.56 5.71 32.48
C GLY A 320 3.34 5.02 31.15
N ASN A 321 3.83 5.66 30.09
CA ASN A 321 3.86 5.10 28.74
C ASN A 321 4.95 4.03 28.60
N ASN A 322 4.91 3.04 29.49
CA ASN A 322 5.95 2.03 29.66
C ASN A 322 5.80 0.96 28.57
N ASN A 323 6.35 1.26 27.39
CA ASN A 323 6.84 0.25 26.46
C ASN A 323 8.23 -0.19 26.95
N PRO A 324 8.42 -1.39 27.52
CA PRO A 324 9.70 -1.83 28.06
C PRO A 324 10.74 -2.16 26.98
N PHE A 325 10.33 -2.18 25.70
CA PHE A 325 11.20 -2.44 24.55
C PHE A 325 11.65 -1.16 23.82
N LEU A 326 11.11 0.01 24.21
CA LEU A 326 11.48 1.28 23.60
C LEU A 326 12.91 1.66 24.00
N LEU A 327 13.82 1.61 23.03
CA LEU A 327 15.18 2.09 23.20
C LEU A 327 15.21 3.62 23.09
N TYR A 328 16.21 4.23 23.72
CA TYR A 328 16.47 5.66 23.66
C TYR A 328 17.92 5.90 23.27
N TYR A 329 18.15 6.91 22.44
CA TYR A 329 19.50 7.39 22.11
C TYR A 329 19.70 8.81 22.66
N ARG A 330 20.96 9.20 22.84
CA ARG A 330 21.35 10.56 23.20
C ARG A 330 22.04 11.20 22.01
N ASP A 331 21.53 12.33 21.55
CA ASP A 331 22.29 13.20 20.67
C ASP A 331 23.25 14.05 21.52
N PHE A 332 24.47 14.28 21.02
CA PHE A 332 25.46 15.15 21.67
C PHE A 332 25.61 16.50 20.97
N ARG A 333 24.89 16.70 19.85
CA ARG A 333 24.75 17.99 19.15
C ARG A 333 23.76 18.91 19.88
N ASP A 334 22.73 18.32 20.49
CA ASP A 334 21.65 19.05 21.17
C ASP A 334 21.96 19.36 22.65
N PRO A 335 21.51 20.53 23.16
CA PRO A 335 21.75 20.95 24.53
C PRO A 335 20.99 20.08 25.54
N LYS A 336 21.60 19.87 26.71
CA LYS A 336 20.91 19.25 27.86
C LYS A 336 19.88 20.24 28.44
N PRO A 337 18.73 19.77 28.95
CA PRO A 337 18.40 18.36 29.23
C PRO A 337 17.81 17.58 28.05
N ASP A 338 17.28 18.24 27.03
CA ASP A 338 16.34 17.68 26.05
C ASP A 338 16.98 16.82 24.94
N ASN A 339 18.20 16.33 25.17
CA ASN A 339 19.04 15.65 24.19
C ASN A 339 18.90 14.12 24.16
N VAL A 340 17.79 13.59 24.67
CA VAL A 340 17.50 12.14 24.72
C VAL A 340 16.19 11.86 24.00
N TYR A 341 16.25 11.03 22.96
CA TYR A 341 15.14 10.79 22.05
C TYR A 341 14.76 9.30 22.01
N PRO A 342 13.47 8.97 21.87
CA PRO A 342 13.03 7.59 21.63
C PRO A 342 13.47 7.12 20.25
N LEU A 343 13.98 5.90 20.16
CA LEU A 343 14.31 5.25 18.89
C LEU A 343 13.02 4.76 18.23
N ILE A 344 12.67 5.35 17.08
CA ILE A 344 11.49 5.02 16.27
C ILE A 344 11.94 4.87 14.81
N ILE A 345 11.65 3.75 14.17
CA ILE A 345 11.99 3.51 12.75
C ILE A 345 10.96 4.22 11.86
N ARG A 346 11.32 5.36 11.27
CA ARG A 346 10.44 6.14 10.37
C ARG A 346 10.71 5.92 8.88
N ASP A 347 11.83 5.28 8.58
CA ASP A 347 12.25 4.90 7.24
C ASP A 347 11.27 3.88 6.64
N GLN A 348 11.01 4.02 5.33
CA GLN A 348 10.05 3.16 4.61
C GLN A 348 10.75 2.22 3.63
N VAL A 349 11.68 2.79 2.85
CA VAL A 349 12.53 2.06 1.90
C VAL A 349 13.98 2.44 2.19
N CYS A 350 14.88 1.47 2.18
CA CYS A 350 16.31 1.66 2.35
C CYS A 350 17.08 0.93 1.25
N LEU A 351 17.80 1.68 0.43
CA LEU A 351 18.46 1.23 -0.79
C LEU A 351 19.99 1.21 -0.64
N PRO A 352 20.72 0.34 -1.34
CA PRO A 352 22.17 0.37 -1.35
C PRO A 352 22.72 1.64 -2.00
N THR A 353 23.89 2.11 -1.53
CA THR A 353 24.60 3.23 -2.17
C THR A 353 25.11 2.83 -3.55
N ALA A 354 25.52 3.82 -4.36
CA ALA A 354 26.02 3.61 -5.71
C ALA A 354 27.20 2.60 -5.82
N THR A 355 27.93 2.39 -4.73
CA THR A 355 29.01 1.40 -4.58
C THR A 355 28.50 -0.03 -4.41
N TYR A 356 27.36 -0.23 -3.74
CA TYR A 356 26.84 -1.54 -3.37
C TYR A 356 25.64 -2.01 -4.20
N ARG A 357 24.98 -1.13 -4.96
CA ARG A 357 23.79 -1.45 -5.77
C ARG A 357 23.97 -2.53 -6.85
N SER A 358 25.20 -2.91 -7.20
CA SER A 358 25.49 -3.98 -8.16
C SER A 358 25.74 -5.34 -7.52
N PHE A 359 25.66 -5.46 -6.19
CA PHE A 359 25.80 -6.73 -5.47
C PHE A 359 24.42 -7.36 -5.24
N ILE A 360 24.30 -8.65 -5.56
CA ILE A 360 23.06 -9.43 -5.43
C ILE A 360 22.58 -9.43 -3.97
N GLY A 361 21.29 -9.14 -3.75
CA GLY A 361 20.67 -9.15 -2.42
C GLY A 361 20.90 -7.89 -1.58
N MET A 362 21.63 -6.87 -2.08
CA MET A 362 21.90 -5.67 -1.28
C MET A 362 20.66 -4.80 -1.00
N GLU A 363 19.63 -4.86 -1.84
CA GLU A 363 18.35 -4.18 -1.59
C GLU A 363 17.63 -4.81 -0.39
N GLU A 364 17.46 -6.14 -0.38
CA GLU A 364 16.93 -6.89 0.76
C GLU A 364 17.80 -6.72 2.03
N TRP A 365 19.13 -6.67 1.88
CA TRP A 365 20.05 -6.44 3.00
C TRP A 365 19.86 -5.05 3.60
N CYS A 366 19.76 -4.00 2.78
CA CYS A 366 19.53 -2.64 3.24
C CYS A 366 18.14 -2.50 3.86
N GLN A 367 17.08 -2.97 3.20
CA GLN A 367 15.72 -2.95 3.74
C GLN A 367 15.66 -3.65 5.11
N SER A 368 16.22 -4.86 5.22
CA SER A 368 16.20 -5.62 6.47
C SER A 368 17.10 -5.03 7.56
N ASN A 369 18.33 -4.60 7.25
CA ASN A 369 19.26 -4.13 8.29
C ASN A 369 19.01 -2.68 8.72
N CYS A 370 18.58 -1.81 7.82
CA CYS A 370 18.26 -0.43 8.16
C CYS A 370 16.92 -0.32 8.91
N LEU A 371 15.94 -1.18 8.63
CA LEU A 371 14.62 -1.12 9.27
C LEU A 371 14.48 -2.00 10.53
N ARG A 372 15.35 -2.97 10.79
CA ARG A 372 15.28 -3.78 12.04
C ARG A 372 15.36 -2.89 13.29
N TYR A 373 14.87 -3.40 14.42
CA TYR A 373 14.97 -2.72 15.72
C TYR A 373 16.01 -3.39 16.64
N PRO A 374 17.10 -2.72 17.09
CA PRO A 374 17.61 -1.42 16.64
C PRO A 374 18.34 -1.49 15.28
N PRO A 375 18.36 -0.37 14.53
CA PRO A 375 18.79 -0.36 13.13
C PRO A 375 20.30 -0.49 12.98
N ASN A 376 20.71 -1.02 11.84
CA ASN A 376 22.10 -1.13 11.41
C ASN A 376 22.21 -0.66 9.96
N CYS A 377 22.23 0.66 9.77
CA CYS A 377 22.29 1.30 8.46
C CYS A 377 23.59 2.10 8.33
N PRO A 378 24.72 1.49 7.89
CA PRO A 378 25.94 2.24 7.60
C PRO A 378 25.72 3.11 6.35
N GLU A 379 25.84 4.44 6.49
CA GLU A 379 25.59 5.42 5.41
C GLU A 379 26.47 5.19 4.16
N THR A 380 27.61 4.50 4.32
CA THR A 380 28.49 4.10 3.20
C THR A 380 27.96 2.92 2.39
N VAL A 381 27.07 2.11 2.97
CA VAL A 381 26.53 0.87 2.39
C VAL A 381 25.07 1.06 1.94
N CYS A 382 24.25 1.74 2.74
CA CYS A 382 22.82 1.96 2.50
C CYS A 382 22.41 3.41 2.75
N HIS A 383 21.27 3.81 2.18
CA HIS A 383 20.62 5.09 2.40
C HIS A 383 19.10 4.93 2.39
N CYS A 384 18.38 5.64 3.26
CA CYS A 384 16.92 5.57 3.37
C CYS A 384 16.32 6.92 2.91
N PRO A 385 15.87 7.07 1.65
CA PRO A 385 15.34 8.33 1.14
C PRO A 385 14.07 8.76 1.89
N GLN A 386 14.05 10.03 2.35
CA GLN A 386 12.89 10.62 3.02
C GLN A 386 11.94 11.37 2.09
N THR A 387 12.37 11.67 0.87
CA THR A 387 11.51 12.28 -0.16
C THR A 387 11.44 11.40 -1.40
N CYS A 388 10.23 11.28 -1.95
CA CYS A 388 9.97 10.74 -3.27
C CYS A 388 10.17 11.89 -4.26
N GLU A 389 11.38 11.99 -4.79
CA GLU A 389 11.79 12.95 -5.82
C GLU A 389 12.41 12.19 -6.99
N ALA A 390 11.88 12.37 -8.19
CA ALA A 390 12.40 11.74 -9.39
C ALA A 390 13.84 12.20 -9.68
N ILE A 391 14.70 11.24 -10.02
CA ILE A 391 16.11 11.47 -10.37
C ILE A 391 16.37 11.16 -11.86
N GLY A 392 17.53 11.59 -12.36
CA GLY A 392 17.90 11.38 -13.77
C GLY A 392 16.94 12.07 -14.74
N GLU A 393 16.55 11.36 -15.81
CA GLU A 393 15.73 11.87 -16.91
C GLU A 393 14.29 12.29 -16.53
N LEU A 394 13.81 11.82 -15.37
CA LEU A 394 12.48 12.14 -14.86
C LEU A 394 12.49 13.30 -13.85
N ARG A 395 13.66 13.82 -13.48
CA ARG A 395 13.80 14.88 -12.48
C ARG A 395 13.00 16.14 -12.86
N GLY A 396 12.14 16.58 -11.95
CA GLY A 396 11.31 17.77 -12.14
C GLY A 396 10.16 17.59 -13.13
N ARG A 397 9.86 16.36 -13.59
CA ARG A 397 8.62 16.07 -14.32
C ARG A 397 7.47 15.90 -13.35
N GLU A 398 6.42 16.70 -13.53
CA GLU A 398 5.17 16.55 -12.80
C GLU A 398 4.61 15.12 -12.95
N GLY A 399 4.16 14.52 -11.85
CA GLY A 399 3.65 13.15 -11.82
C GLY A 399 4.71 12.03 -11.90
N ALA A 400 6.01 12.33 -11.98
CA ALA A 400 7.04 11.28 -11.96
C ALA A 400 7.20 10.63 -10.57
N ASP A 401 7.09 11.43 -9.51
CA ASP A 401 7.16 10.99 -8.11
C ASP A 401 5.78 10.58 -7.57
N VAL A 402 5.13 9.64 -8.27
CA VAL A 402 3.83 9.04 -7.89
C VAL A 402 3.98 7.63 -7.29
N TYR A 403 5.14 6.97 -7.47
CA TYR A 403 5.35 5.56 -7.11
C TYR A 403 6.66 5.28 -6.33
N CYS A 404 7.36 6.29 -5.79
CA CYS A 404 8.66 6.07 -5.10
C CYS A 404 8.56 5.87 -3.57
N LEU A 405 7.35 5.72 -3.02
CA LEU A 405 7.09 5.28 -1.64
C LEU A 405 5.90 4.29 -1.57
N ASP A 406 5.67 3.63 -2.71
CA ASP A 406 4.75 2.51 -2.98
C ASP A 406 5.58 1.21 -3.13
#